data_AF-A0A1H7M493-F1
#
_entry.id   AF-A0A1H7M493-F1
#
_cell.length_a   1.000
_cell.length_b   1.000
_cell.length_c   1.000
_cell.angle_alpha   90.00
_cell.angle_beta   90.00
_cell.angle_gamma   90.00
#
_symmetry.space_group_name_H-M   'P 1'
#
loop_
_entity.id
_entity.type
_entity.pdbx_description
1 polymer ?
#
loop_
_entity_poly.entity_id
_entity_poly.type
_entity_poly.pdbx_seq_one_letter_code
_entity_poly.pdbx_strand_id
1 'polypeptide(L)'
;MIKAVVLDVGETLVDETRIWSRWADRLAVPRFALLGVIGGMAALDRPATDALALVRPGFDLEAEEAAWERDDPRGLRNHFDAGDLYPDVRDALAALREAGYQVVIAGNQPSRAYDALVAMDLPADSVHTSEGWGVAKPAPEFFARVAEVAGVEPEAVLYVGDRLDNDVLPAARAGMRTALLRRGPWGYLHAARPEAAAADLVVDDLHGLLPGLRDLT
;
A
#
# COMPACT_ATOMS: atom_id res chain seq x y z
N MET A 1 -20.03 8.69 -11.76
CA MET A 1 -18.90 9.66 -11.88
C MET A 1 -18.10 9.59 -10.60
N ILE A 2 -16.77 9.40 -10.70
CA ILE A 2 -15.88 9.34 -9.54
C ILE A 2 -15.84 10.69 -8.82
N LYS A 3 -15.80 10.65 -7.49
CA LYS A 3 -15.71 11.82 -6.60
C LYS A 3 -14.52 11.72 -5.64
N ALA A 4 -14.15 10.51 -5.24
CA ALA A 4 -13.06 10.26 -4.31
C ALA A 4 -12.04 9.27 -4.88
N VAL A 5 -10.76 9.52 -4.66
CA VAL A 5 -9.64 8.63 -4.95
C VAL A 5 -9.02 8.21 -3.62
N VAL A 6 -9.04 6.91 -3.35
CA VAL A 6 -8.54 6.32 -2.10
C VAL A 6 -7.28 5.54 -2.41
N LEU A 7 -6.17 5.86 -1.74
CA LEU A 7 -4.87 5.25 -1.99
C LEU A 7 -4.46 4.36 -0.82
N ASP A 8 -4.01 3.14 -1.13
CA ASP A 8 -3.24 2.33 -0.20
C ASP A 8 -1.89 2.99 0.14
N VAL A 9 -1.14 2.40 1.09
CA VAL A 9 0.11 2.96 1.61
C VAL A 9 1.34 2.22 1.09
N GLY A 10 1.52 0.94 1.45
CA GLY A 10 2.72 0.17 1.08
C GLY A 10 2.74 -0.13 -0.42
N GLU A 11 3.87 0.07 -1.08
CA GLU A 11 4.05 -0.08 -2.53
C GLU A 11 3.01 0.68 -3.38
N THR A 12 2.34 1.68 -2.77
CA THR A 12 1.46 2.64 -3.44
C THR A 12 1.96 4.06 -3.21
N LEU A 13 2.10 4.49 -1.96
CA LEU A 13 2.73 5.75 -1.58
C LEU A 13 4.18 5.55 -1.14
N VAL A 14 4.44 4.46 -0.43
CA VAL A 14 5.71 4.17 0.25
C VAL A 14 6.46 3.06 -0.49
N ASP A 15 7.69 3.35 -0.89
CA ASP A 15 8.69 2.37 -1.36
C ASP A 15 9.28 1.63 -0.15
N GLU A 16 8.92 0.36 0.01
CA GLU A 16 9.36 -0.46 1.13
C GLU A 16 10.79 -0.98 0.97
N THR A 17 11.52 -0.60 -0.10
CA THR A 17 12.91 -1.01 -0.34
C THR A 17 13.79 -0.74 0.88
N ARG A 18 13.66 0.42 1.53
CA ARG A 18 14.43 0.77 2.73
C ARG A 18 14.01 -0.08 3.94
N ILE A 19 12.73 -0.44 4.08
CA ILE A 19 12.24 -1.33 5.14
C ILE A 19 12.89 -2.70 5.02
N TRP A 20 12.77 -3.33 3.85
CA TRP A 20 13.31 -4.67 3.61
C TRP A 20 14.84 -4.69 3.56
N SER A 21 15.48 -3.60 3.12
CA SER A 21 16.94 -3.46 3.21
C SER A 21 17.43 -3.43 4.67
N ARG A 22 16.70 -2.79 5.59
CA ARG A 22 17.06 -2.81 7.02
C ARG A 22 16.91 -4.21 7.60
N TRP A 23 15.90 -4.98 7.19
CA TRP A 23 15.78 -6.40 7.56
C TRP A 23 16.98 -7.21 7.06
N ALA A 24 17.40 -7.00 5.81
CA ALA A 24 18.57 -7.67 5.27
C ALA A 24 19.83 -7.36 6.09
N ASP A 25 20.05 -6.07 6.40
CA ASP A 25 21.18 -5.61 7.21
C ASP A 25 21.10 -6.19 8.64
N ARG A 26 19.90 -6.20 9.27
CA ARG A 26 19.68 -6.72 10.63
C ARG A 26 19.92 -8.23 10.75
N LEU A 27 19.67 -8.97 9.68
CA LEU A 27 19.90 -10.42 9.58
C LEU A 27 21.25 -10.78 8.98
N ALA A 28 22.08 -9.78 8.63
CA ALA A 28 23.38 -9.95 7.96
C ALA A 28 23.30 -10.81 6.67
N VAL A 29 22.22 -10.63 5.89
CA VAL A 29 22.03 -11.28 4.58
C VAL A 29 22.13 -10.24 3.46
N PRO A 30 22.66 -10.59 2.27
CA PRO A 30 22.71 -9.66 1.16
C PRO A 30 21.32 -9.14 0.79
N ARG A 31 21.16 -7.82 0.61
CA ARG A 31 19.89 -7.19 0.19
C ARG A 31 19.32 -7.85 -1.06
N PHE A 32 20.16 -8.13 -2.06
CA PHE A 32 19.74 -8.84 -3.28
C PHE A 32 19.09 -10.19 -2.97
N ALA A 33 19.63 -10.95 -2.02
CA ALA A 33 19.10 -12.26 -1.65
C ALA A 33 17.74 -12.12 -0.95
N LEU A 34 17.63 -11.27 0.07
CA LEU A 34 16.37 -11.10 0.80
C LEU A 34 15.26 -10.56 -0.11
N LEU A 35 15.53 -9.50 -0.87
CA LEU A 35 14.56 -8.90 -1.80
C LEU A 35 14.13 -9.89 -2.88
N GLY A 36 15.05 -10.70 -3.40
CA GLY A 36 14.73 -11.77 -4.34
C GLY A 36 13.80 -12.84 -3.75
N VAL A 37 14.02 -13.24 -2.49
CA VAL A 37 13.15 -14.20 -1.79
C VAL A 37 11.78 -13.60 -1.50
N ILE A 38 11.69 -12.31 -1.15
CA ILE A 38 10.41 -11.59 -0.98
C ILE A 38 9.61 -11.59 -2.29
N GLY A 39 10.25 -11.29 -3.43
CA GLY A 39 9.61 -11.42 -4.73
C GLY A 39 9.10 -12.85 -5.00
N GLY A 40 9.83 -13.87 -4.54
CA GLY A 40 9.38 -15.26 -4.56
C GLY A 40 8.15 -15.51 -3.68
N MET A 41 8.05 -14.88 -2.50
CA MET A 41 6.86 -14.99 -1.65
C MET A 41 5.65 -14.33 -2.32
N ALA A 42 5.83 -13.15 -2.93
CA ALA A 42 4.79 -12.49 -3.70
C ALA A 42 4.30 -13.35 -4.88
N ALA A 43 5.21 -14.01 -5.61
CA ALA A 43 4.85 -14.89 -6.72
C ALA A 43 4.08 -16.15 -6.28
N LEU A 44 4.24 -16.58 -5.03
CA LEU A 44 3.60 -17.76 -4.45
C LEU A 44 2.38 -17.42 -3.58
N ASP A 45 1.93 -16.15 -3.57
CA ASP A 45 0.86 -15.65 -2.71
C ASP A 45 1.11 -15.94 -1.21
N ARG A 46 2.38 -15.85 -0.79
CA ARG A 46 2.80 -16.03 0.60
C ARG A 46 3.10 -14.69 1.28
N PRO A 47 2.97 -14.61 2.61
CA PRO A 47 3.40 -13.43 3.37
C PRO A 47 4.88 -13.11 3.11
N ALA A 48 5.21 -11.82 2.92
CA ALA A 48 6.59 -11.39 2.71
C ALA A 48 7.52 -11.79 3.87
N THR A 49 6.98 -11.82 5.10
CA THR A 49 7.68 -12.22 6.32
C THR A 49 8.16 -13.67 6.29
N ASP A 50 7.56 -14.55 5.47
CA ASP A 50 8.04 -15.92 5.29
C ASP A 50 9.46 -15.96 4.70
N ALA A 51 9.86 -14.91 3.96
CA ALA A 51 11.21 -14.77 3.44
C ALA A 51 12.25 -14.75 4.56
N LEU A 52 11.91 -14.18 5.73
CA LEU A 52 12.82 -14.07 6.87
C LEU A 52 13.16 -15.45 7.43
N ALA A 53 12.17 -16.34 7.53
CA ALA A 53 12.37 -17.73 7.96
C ALA A 53 13.12 -18.58 6.93
N LEU A 54 13.03 -18.25 5.64
CA LEU A 54 13.81 -18.92 4.58
C LEU A 54 15.29 -18.56 4.64
N VAL A 55 15.62 -17.29 4.85
CA VAL A 55 17.02 -16.84 4.94
C VAL A 55 17.64 -17.11 6.32
N ARG A 56 16.81 -17.27 7.35
CA ARG A 56 17.21 -17.64 8.71
C ARG A 56 16.25 -18.69 9.29
N PRO A 57 16.55 -19.99 9.15
CA PRO A 57 15.70 -21.05 9.69
C PRO A 57 15.47 -20.91 11.20
N GLY A 58 14.22 -21.11 11.64
CA GLY A 58 13.83 -20.94 13.04
C GLY A 58 13.72 -19.48 13.49
N PHE A 59 13.64 -18.54 12.55
CA PHE A 59 13.45 -17.12 12.85
C PHE A 59 12.13 -16.87 13.58
N ASP A 60 12.23 -16.23 14.73
CA ASP A 60 11.10 -15.73 15.51
C ASP A 60 10.98 -14.21 15.26
N LEU A 61 10.03 -13.84 14.41
CA LEU A 61 9.81 -12.46 14.00
C LEU A 61 9.45 -11.57 15.18
N GLU A 62 8.53 -12.01 16.04
CA GLU A 62 8.05 -11.22 17.17
C GLU A 62 9.17 -10.99 18.19
N ALA A 63 9.95 -12.03 18.51
CA ALA A 63 11.08 -11.89 19.42
C ALA A 63 12.17 -10.98 18.85
N GLU A 64 12.46 -11.06 17.54
CA GLU A 64 13.44 -10.21 16.89
C GLU A 64 12.97 -8.75 16.79
N GLU A 65 11.71 -8.50 16.47
CA GLU A 65 11.13 -7.15 16.48
C GLU A 65 11.19 -6.53 17.87
N ALA A 66 10.83 -7.29 18.91
CA ALA A 66 10.94 -6.83 20.30
C ALA A 66 12.39 -6.56 20.70
N ALA A 67 13.35 -7.36 20.23
CA ALA A 67 14.77 -7.10 20.45
C ALA A 67 15.22 -5.83 19.71
N TRP A 68 14.83 -5.67 18.46
CA TRP A 68 15.21 -4.53 17.64
C TRP A 68 14.63 -3.21 18.19
N GLU A 69 13.41 -3.24 18.72
CA GLU A 69 12.81 -2.09 19.41
C GLU A 69 13.65 -1.66 20.64
N ARG A 70 14.19 -2.62 21.40
CA ARG A 70 15.06 -2.32 22.56
C ARG A 70 16.42 -1.78 22.14
N ASP A 71 17.00 -2.35 21.09
CA ASP A 71 18.35 -2.01 20.63
C ASP A 71 18.39 -0.65 19.92
N ASP A 72 17.33 -0.30 19.18
CA ASP A 72 17.25 0.92 18.39
C ASP A 72 15.87 1.59 18.57
N PRO A 73 15.54 2.14 19.75
CA PRO A 73 14.20 2.63 20.10
C PRO A 73 13.71 3.83 19.28
N ARG A 74 14.61 4.50 18.55
CA ARG A 74 14.30 5.66 17.70
C ARG A 74 14.47 5.36 16.21
N GLY A 75 14.90 4.15 15.86
CA GLY A 75 15.08 3.72 14.49
C GLY A 75 13.76 3.51 13.78
N LEU A 76 13.80 3.62 12.45
CA LEU A 76 12.63 3.31 11.63
C LEU A 76 12.29 1.83 11.71
N ARG A 77 13.25 0.90 11.66
CA ARG A 77 12.98 -0.56 11.68
C ARG A 77 11.93 -0.95 10.63
N ASN A 78 10.69 -1.23 11.05
CA ASN A 78 9.50 -1.50 10.22
C ASN A 78 8.69 -0.25 9.81
N HIS A 79 9.18 0.95 10.09
CA HIS A 79 8.47 2.22 9.84
C HIS A 79 9.05 2.89 8.61
N PHE A 80 8.36 3.92 8.16
CA PHE A 80 8.76 4.71 7.01
C PHE A 80 8.66 6.20 7.35
N ASP A 81 9.39 7.01 6.59
CA ASP A 81 9.36 8.47 6.63
C ASP A 81 9.13 9.06 5.23
N ALA A 82 9.13 10.39 5.13
CA ALA A 82 8.95 11.08 3.85
C ALA A 82 10.01 10.71 2.79
N GLY A 83 11.17 10.18 3.21
CA GLY A 83 12.22 9.72 2.31
C GLY A 83 11.94 8.35 1.68
N ASP A 84 10.91 7.65 2.15
CA ASP A 84 10.42 6.40 1.55
C ASP A 84 9.27 6.65 0.56
N LEU A 85 8.83 7.90 0.33
CA LEU A 85 7.79 8.18 -0.66
C LEU A 85 8.30 7.94 -2.09
N TYR A 86 7.46 7.38 -2.94
CA TYR A 86 7.74 7.39 -4.37
C TYR A 86 7.78 8.83 -4.92
N PRO A 87 8.62 9.12 -5.93
CA PRO A 87 8.83 10.48 -6.42
C PRO A 87 7.57 11.20 -6.94
N ASP A 88 6.60 10.44 -7.42
CA ASP A 88 5.35 10.90 -8.05
C ASP A 88 4.19 11.10 -7.05
N VAL A 89 4.38 10.83 -5.76
CA VAL A 89 3.28 10.87 -4.79
C VAL A 89 2.75 12.29 -4.62
N ARG A 90 3.63 13.24 -4.32
CA ARG A 90 3.18 14.57 -3.89
C ARG A 90 2.51 15.33 -5.01
N ASP A 91 3.08 15.31 -6.20
CA ASP A 91 2.57 16.01 -7.37
C ASP A 91 1.33 15.33 -7.95
N ALA A 92 1.25 14.00 -7.98
CA ALA A 92 0.02 13.31 -8.42
C ALA A 92 -1.16 13.57 -7.47
N LEU A 93 -0.94 13.49 -6.15
CA LEU A 93 -2.01 13.79 -5.18
C LEU A 93 -2.47 15.24 -5.26
N ALA A 94 -1.54 16.19 -5.42
CA ALA A 94 -1.90 17.60 -5.62
C ALA A 94 -2.75 17.79 -6.88
N ALA A 95 -2.35 17.18 -8.00
CA ALA A 95 -3.09 17.26 -9.27
C ALA A 95 -4.51 16.67 -9.17
N LEU A 96 -4.69 15.57 -8.43
CA LEU A 96 -6.02 15.00 -8.17
C LEU A 96 -6.91 15.98 -7.40
N ARG A 97 -6.37 16.62 -6.36
CA ARG A 97 -7.11 17.62 -5.57
C ARG A 97 -7.44 18.87 -6.37
N GLU A 98 -6.49 19.37 -7.17
CA GLU A 98 -6.70 20.50 -8.07
C GLU A 98 -7.78 20.22 -9.13
N ALA A 99 -7.90 18.96 -9.55
CA ALA A 99 -8.97 18.49 -10.44
C ALA A 99 -10.33 18.31 -9.73
N GLY A 100 -10.42 18.55 -8.42
CA GLY A 100 -11.65 18.52 -7.65
C GLY A 100 -12.01 17.15 -7.05
N TYR A 101 -11.11 16.17 -7.09
CA TYR A 101 -11.31 14.89 -6.41
C TYR A 101 -10.97 15.01 -4.93
N GLN A 102 -11.78 14.37 -4.08
CA GLN A 102 -11.37 14.10 -2.71
C GLN A 102 -10.26 13.05 -2.74
N VAL A 103 -9.18 13.29 -2.00
CA VAL A 103 -8.06 12.34 -1.87
C VAL A 103 -8.03 11.79 -0.46
N VAL A 104 -8.11 10.47 -0.32
CA VAL A 104 -8.09 9.78 0.97
C VAL A 104 -6.94 8.77 0.96
N ILE A 105 -6.20 8.69 2.07
CA ILE A 105 -5.20 7.65 2.28
C ILE A 105 -5.79 6.64 3.27
N ALA A 106 -5.89 5.37 2.88
CA ALA A 106 -6.39 4.30 3.73
C ALA A 106 -5.75 2.97 3.36
N GLY A 107 -5.08 2.31 4.32
CA GLY A 107 -4.35 1.08 4.06
C GLY A 107 -4.16 0.18 5.27
N ASN A 108 -3.68 -1.04 5.02
CA ASN A 108 -3.30 -1.98 6.07
C ASN A 108 -2.02 -1.49 6.76
N GLN A 109 -2.17 -0.80 7.88
CA GLN A 109 -1.08 -0.12 8.57
C GLN A 109 -1.35 -0.11 10.09
N PRO A 110 -0.29 -0.13 10.92
CA PRO A 110 -0.44 -0.02 12.36
C PRO A 110 -0.84 1.40 12.77
N SER A 111 -1.37 1.57 13.98
CA SER A 111 -1.85 2.86 14.50
C SER A 111 -0.76 3.94 14.44
N ARG A 112 0.50 3.58 14.76
CA ARG A 112 1.66 4.49 14.71
C ARG A 112 2.01 5.01 13.31
N ALA A 113 1.62 4.31 12.25
CA ALA A 113 1.89 4.76 10.89
C ALA A 113 1.05 5.99 10.53
N TYR A 114 -0.08 6.19 11.24
CA TYR A 114 -0.91 7.39 11.11
C TYR A 114 -0.10 8.67 11.36
N ASP A 115 0.61 8.74 12.48
CA ASP A 115 1.38 9.93 12.85
C ASP A 115 2.48 10.22 11.82
N ALA A 116 3.12 9.18 11.28
CA ALA A 116 4.12 9.32 10.23
C ALA A 116 3.52 9.88 8.93
N LEU A 117 2.39 9.33 8.48
CA LEU A 117 1.68 9.79 7.28
C LEU A 117 1.17 11.23 7.43
N VAL A 118 0.64 11.59 8.60
CA VAL A 118 0.22 12.96 8.90
C VAL A 118 1.42 13.92 8.90
N ALA A 119 2.54 13.52 9.52
CA ALA A 119 3.75 14.33 9.55
C ALA A 119 4.39 14.55 8.17
N MET A 120 4.07 13.72 7.17
CA MET A 120 4.53 13.91 5.79
C MET A 120 3.81 15.07 5.08
N ASP A 121 2.69 15.57 5.60
CA ASP A 121 1.92 16.67 5.00
C ASP A 121 1.63 16.41 3.51
N LEU A 122 1.06 15.23 3.23
CA LEU A 122 0.69 14.84 1.86
C LEU A 122 -0.56 15.62 1.42
N PRO A 123 -0.72 15.93 0.12
CA PRO A 123 -1.94 16.54 -0.42
C PRO A 123 -3.12 15.55 -0.39
N ALA A 124 -3.64 15.25 0.80
CA ALA A 124 -4.77 14.38 1.06
C ALA A 124 -5.74 15.06 2.02
N ASP A 125 -7.04 14.77 1.88
CA ASP A 125 -8.08 15.35 2.72
C ASP A 125 -8.28 14.56 4.02
N SER A 126 -7.91 13.27 4.05
CA SER A 126 -7.83 12.49 5.29
C SER A 126 -6.90 11.28 5.18
N VAL A 127 -6.44 10.79 6.32
CA VAL A 127 -5.56 9.62 6.47
C VAL A 127 -6.20 8.65 7.45
N HIS A 128 -6.19 7.36 7.14
CA HIS A 128 -6.74 6.30 7.98
C HIS A 128 -5.87 5.05 7.90
N THR A 129 -5.89 4.24 8.97
CA THR A 129 -5.16 2.97 9.04
C THR A 129 -6.11 1.86 9.45
N SER A 130 -5.84 0.64 8.99
CA SER A 130 -6.63 -0.54 9.36
C SER A 130 -6.70 -0.76 10.87
N GLU A 131 -5.59 -0.55 11.59
CA GLU A 131 -5.58 -0.72 13.05
C GLU A 131 -6.43 0.35 13.73
N GLY A 132 -6.39 1.60 13.25
CA GLY A 132 -7.25 2.67 13.74
C GLY A 132 -8.75 2.40 13.54
N TRP A 133 -9.11 1.65 12.49
CA TRP A 133 -10.49 1.20 12.26
C TRP A 133 -10.84 -0.13 12.92
N GLY A 134 -9.86 -0.89 13.41
CA GLY A 134 -10.06 -2.25 13.92
C GLY A 134 -10.44 -3.29 12.85
N VAL A 135 -10.25 -2.97 11.56
CA VAL A 135 -10.55 -3.84 10.43
C VAL A 135 -9.49 -3.65 9.34
N ALA A 136 -9.08 -4.74 8.70
CA ALA A 136 -8.06 -4.73 7.66
C ALA A 136 -8.61 -5.33 6.36
N LYS A 137 -8.04 -4.89 5.23
CA LYS A 137 -8.19 -5.57 3.94
C LYS A 137 -7.72 -7.02 4.06
N PRO A 138 -8.35 -7.97 3.34
CA PRO A 138 -9.38 -7.77 2.32
C PRO A 138 -10.83 -7.82 2.85
N ALA A 139 -11.06 -7.58 4.16
CA ALA A 139 -12.40 -7.66 4.73
C ALA A 139 -13.36 -6.63 4.08
N PRO A 140 -14.59 -7.02 3.70
CA PRO A 140 -15.57 -6.09 3.12
C PRO A 140 -15.84 -4.86 4.00
N GLU A 141 -15.79 -5.03 5.31
CA GLU A 141 -16.00 -3.97 6.29
C GLU A 141 -14.94 -2.86 6.20
N PHE A 142 -13.71 -3.16 5.74
CA PHE A 142 -12.69 -2.15 5.46
C PHE A 142 -13.16 -1.21 4.34
N PHE A 143 -13.66 -1.77 3.24
CA PHE A 143 -14.14 -0.98 2.10
C PHE A 143 -15.44 -0.25 2.42
N ALA A 144 -16.29 -0.80 3.29
CA ALA A 144 -17.43 -0.07 3.83
C ALA A 144 -16.99 1.19 4.61
N ARG A 145 -15.93 1.08 5.44
CA ARG A 145 -15.33 2.24 6.13
C ARG A 145 -14.75 3.26 5.16
N VAL A 146 -14.10 2.82 4.09
CA VAL A 146 -13.59 3.70 3.03
C VAL A 146 -14.72 4.54 2.43
N ALA A 147 -15.85 3.93 2.05
CA ALA A 147 -17.00 4.66 1.52
C ALA A 147 -17.61 5.63 2.56
N GLU A 148 -17.69 5.20 3.83
CA GLU A 148 -18.19 6.03 4.93
C GLU A 148 -17.35 7.30 5.12
N VAL A 149 -16.01 7.19 5.17
CA VAL A 149 -15.14 8.37 5.37
C VAL A 149 -15.03 9.25 4.13
N ALA A 150 -15.18 8.67 2.93
CA ALA A 150 -15.29 9.44 1.69
C ALA A 150 -16.64 10.17 1.59
N GLY A 151 -17.67 9.71 2.31
CA GLY A 151 -19.00 10.32 2.29
C GLY A 151 -19.70 10.23 0.94
N VAL A 152 -19.37 9.21 0.14
CA VAL A 152 -19.94 8.97 -1.19
C VAL A 152 -20.30 7.48 -1.35
N GLU A 153 -21.17 7.20 -2.32
CA GLU A 153 -21.50 5.81 -2.68
C GLU A 153 -20.25 5.07 -3.18
N PRO A 154 -20.14 3.74 -2.96
CA PRO A 154 -18.97 2.96 -3.38
C PRO A 154 -18.61 3.16 -4.86
N GLU A 155 -19.58 3.22 -5.76
CA GLU A 155 -19.38 3.42 -7.20
C GLU A 155 -18.75 4.76 -7.59
N ALA A 156 -18.74 5.73 -6.66
CA ALA A 156 -18.08 7.02 -6.81
C ALA A 156 -16.66 7.07 -6.21
N VAL A 157 -16.17 5.95 -5.69
CA VAL A 157 -14.80 5.77 -5.17
C VAL A 157 -13.95 5.06 -6.22
N LEU A 158 -12.76 5.59 -6.50
CA LEU A 158 -11.67 4.85 -7.13
C LEU A 158 -10.70 4.40 -6.03
N TYR A 159 -10.62 3.10 -5.76
CA TYR A 159 -9.63 2.53 -4.86
C TYR A 159 -8.35 2.16 -5.62
N VAL A 160 -7.19 2.64 -5.16
CA VAL A 160 -5.89 2.47 -5.80
C VAL A 160 -4.98 1.65 -4.90
N GLY A 161 -4.40 0.57 -5.43
CA GLY A 161 -3.44 -0.26 -4.74
C GLY A 161 -2.63 -1.14 -5.71
N ASP A 162 -1.60 -1.80 -5.21
CA ASP A 162 -0.70 -2.66 -5.99
C ASP A 162 -1.12 -4.14 -5.97
N ARG A 163 -2.06 -4.54 -5.12
CA ARG A 163 -2.43 -5.94 -4.93
C ARG A 163 -3.83 -6.28 -5.44
N LEU A 164 -3.92 -7.26 -6.35
CA LEU A 164 -5.20 -7.85 -6.74
C LEU A 164 -5.97 -8.49 -5.59
N ASP A 165 -5.30 -9.32 -4.78
CA ASP A 165 -5.91 -10.09 -3.70
C ASP A 165 -6.38 -9.22 -2.53
N ASN A 166 -5.65 -8.14 -2.25
CA ASN A 166 -5.86 -7.30 -1.07
C ASN A 166 -6.55 -5.96 -1.36
N ASP A 167 -6.36 -5.37 -2.55
CA ASP A 167 -6.87 -4.04 -2.90
C ASP A 167 -7.95 -4.12 -3.98
N VAL A 168 -7.58 -4.56 -5.17
CA VAL A 168 -8.43 -4.40 -6.37
C VAL A 168 -9.66 -5.29 -6.32
N LEU A 169 -9.48 -6.61 -6.23
CA LEU A 169 -10.62 -7.54 -6.25
C LEU A 169 -11.59 -7.33 -5.07
N PRO A 170 -11.14 -7.12 -3.82
CA PRO A 170 -12.07 -6.83 -2.73
C PRO A 170 -12.73 -5.45 -2.82
N ALA A 171 -12.06 -4.40 -3.30
CA ALA A 171 -12.69 -3.11 -3.54
C ALA A 171 -13.77 -3.20 -4.64
N ALA A 172 -13.48 -3.91 -5.73
CA ALA A 172 -14.46 -4.15 -6.80
C ALA A 172 -15.69 -4.92 -6.28
N ARG A 173 -15.49 -5.93 -5.43
CA ARG A 173 -16.60 -6.66 -4.77
C ARG A 173 -17.43 -5.77 -3.84
N ALA A 174 -16.83 -4.71 -3.28
CA ALA A 174 -17.53 -3.71 -2.48
C ALA A 174 -18.26 -2.65 -3.34
N GLY A 175 -18.21 -2.75 -4.67
CA GLY A 175 -18.87 -1.84 -5.60
C GLY A 175 -18.06 -0.61 -5.98
N MET A 176 -16.77 -0.56 -5.62
CA MET A 176 -15.89 0.54 -6.00
C MET A 176 -15.31 0.38 -7.40
N ARG A 177 -14.94 1.50 -8.03
CA ARG A 177 -14.01 1.45 -9.17
C ARG A 177 -12.60 1.22 -8.65
N THR A 178 -11.73 0.66 -9.47
CA THR A 178 -10.41 0.22 -9.02
C THR A 178 -9.29 0.54 -10.00
N ALA A 179 -8.14 0.94 -9.47
CA ALA A 179 -6.91 1.07 -10.24
C ALA A 179 -5.85 0.13 -9.66
N LEU A 180 -5.32 -0.76 -10.50
CA LEU A 180 -4.13 -1.55 -10.20
C LEU A 180 -2.89 -0.73 -10.55
N LEU A 181 -2.05 -0.49 -9.56
CA LEU A 181 -0.77 0.20 -9.73
C LEU A 181 0.34 -0.83 -9.94
N ARG A 182 1.08 -0.72 -11.04
CA ARG A 182 2.23 -1.58 -11.37
C ARG A 182 3.48 -1.12 -10.63
N ARG A 183 3.46 -1.30 -9.31
CA ARG A 183 4.49 -0.85 -8.37
C ARG A 183 4.82 -1.97 -7.38
N GLY A 184 6.07 -2.01 -6.94
CA GLY A 184 6.55 -3.09 -6.09
C GLY A 184 6.53 -4.48 -6.73
N PRO A 185 6.96 -5.52 -5.99
CA PRO A 185 6.94 -6.87 -6.51
C PRO A 185 5.50 -7.37 -6.77
N TRP A 186 4.53 -7.02 -5.93
CA TRP A 186 3.14 -7.44 -6.14
C TRP A 186 2.51 -6.77 -7.35
N GLY A 187 2.59 -5.44 -7.50
CA GLY A 187 1.99 -4.74 -8.63
C GLY A 187 2.45 -5.27 -9.99
N TYR A 188 3.75 -5.55 -10.15
CA TYR A 188 4.25 -6.16 -11.40
C TYR A 188 3.78 -7.61 -11.59
N LEU A 189 3.87 -8.45 -10.54
CA LEU A 189 3.48 -9.86 -10.62
C LEU A 189 1.97 -10.03 -10.81
N HIS A 190 1.17 -9.21 -10.15
CA HIS A 190 -0.29 -9.26 -10.17
C HIS A 190 -0.83 -8.69 -11.48
N ALA A 191 -0.24 -7.62 -12.03
CA ALA A 191 -0.63 -7.10 -13.34
C ALA A 191 -0.41 -8.09 -14.50
N ALA A 192 0.47 -9.08 -14.33
CA ALA A 192 0.67 -10.15 -15.29
C ALA A 192 -0.39 -11.27 -15.20
N ARG A 193 -1.26 -11.26 -14.18
CA ARG A 193 -2.31 -12.28 -13.99
C ARG A 193 -3.55 -11.94 -14.82
N PRO A 194 -4.30 -12.94 -15.33
CA PRO A 194 -5.56 -12.69 -16.04
C PRO A 194 -6.58 -11.87 -15.24
N GLU A 195 -6.60 -12.03 -13.92
CA GLU A 195 -7.48 -11.31 -12.99
C GLU A 195 -7.22 -9.80 -12.97
N ALA A 196 -6.07 -9.32 -13.47
CA ALA A 196 -5.81 -7.90 -13.63
C ALA A 196 -6.80 -7.20 -14.56
N ALA A 197 -7.44 -7.94 -15.48
CA ALA A 197 -8.50 -7.43 -16.34
C ALA A 197 -9.77 -7.01 -15.57
N ALA A 198 -9.89 -7.35 -14.29
CA ALA A 198 -10.98 -6.89 -13.43
C ALA A 198 -10.76 -5.45 -12.90
N ALA A 199 -9.54 -4.91 -12.99
CA ALA A 199 -9.27 -3.52 -12.64
C ALA A 199 -9.83 -2.58 -13.72
N ASP A 200 -10.39 -1.44 -13.33
CA ASP A 200 -10.88 -0.44 -14.28
C ASP A 200 -9.73 0.31 -14.95
N LEU A 201 -8.63 0.49 -14.21
CA LEU A 201 -7.39 1.09 -14.69
C LEU A 201 -6.21 0.22 -14.28
N VAL A 202 -5.20 0.17 -15.15
CA VAL A 202 -3.87 -0.34 -14.82
C VAL A 202 -2.87 0.74 -15.18
N VAL A 203 -2.13 1.24 -14.18
CA VAL A 203 -1.21 2.38 -14.32
C VAL A 203 0.19 2.03 -13.82
N ASP A 204 1.22 2.66 -14.37
CA ASP A 204 2.62 2.44 -13.97
C ASP A 204 3.06 3.37 -12.82
N ASP A 205 2.38 4.49 -12.64
CA ASP A 205 2.60 5.48 -11.60
C ASP A 205 1.29 6.22 -11.26
N LEU A 206 1.32 7.09 -10.25
CA LEU A 206 0.16 7.86 -9.80
C LEU A 206 -0.19 9.00 -10.77
N HIS A 207 0.73 9.46 -11.63
CA HIS A 207 0.40 10.44 -12.68
C HIS A 207 -0.59 9.86 -13.69
N GLY A 208 -0.57 8.54 -13.89
CA GLY A 208 -1.53 7.82 -14.74
C GLY A 208 -2.99 7.88 -14.26
N LEU A 209 -3.24 8.20 -12.98
CA LEU A 209 -4.59 8.19 -12.40
C LEU A 209 -5.47 9.31 -12.98
N LEU A 210 -4.97 10.55 -13.04
CA LEU A 210 -5.78 11.69 -13.48
C LEU A 210 -6.22 11.58 -14.95
N PRO A 211 -5.35 11.19 -15.90
CA PRO A 211 -5.78 10.85 -17.26
C PRO A 211 -6.80 9.70 -17.28
N GLY A 212 -6.52 8.60 -16.58
CA GLY A 212 -7.41 7.42 -16.57
C GLY A 212 -8.80 7.71 -15.99
N LEU A 213 -8.90 8.56 -14.98
CA LEU A 213 -10.17 9.00 -14.41
C LEU A 213 -11.10 9.68 -15.43
N ARG A 214 -10.54 10.38 -16.43
CA ARG A 214 -11.33 11.01 -17.51
C ARG A 214 -11.99 9.98 -18.42
N ASP A 215 -11.43 8.79 -18.51
CA ASP A 215 -11.97 7.70 -19.34
C ASP A 215 -13.05 6.89 -18.59
N LEU A 216 -13.15 7.04 -17.26
CA LEU A 216 -14.13 6.35 -16.41
C LEU A 216 -15.44 7.14 -16.19
N THR A 217 -15.46 8.42 -16.58
CA THR A 217 -16.57 9.38 -16.38
C THR A 217 -17.31 9.69 -17.67
#